data_AF-A0A955WDF4-F1
#
_entry.id   AF-A0A955WDF4-F1
#
_cell.length_a   1.000
_cell.length_b   1.000
_cell.length_c   1.000
_cell.angle_alpha   90.00
_cell.angle_beta   90.00
_cell.angle_gamma   90.00
#
_symmetry.space_group_name_H-M   'P 1'
#
loop_
_entity.id
_entity.type
_entity.pdbx_description
1 polymer ?
#
loop_
_entity_poly.entity_id
_entity_poly.type
_entity_poly.pdbx_seq_one_letter_code
_entity_poly.pdbx_strand_id
1 'polypeptide(L)'
;MADQSVIDMNRVVDGGGDAAPPADQGPPVDQATPEDAAADLAPPEPDMAVIEEDAAPIPDMAPPAPDMAPEEDMAPPVDAEPPAPDRGPPVIGEACGPCEDDAECVAGVGPGAGCNDLIGGRFCLAGCDDDRDCPAFHACLGNRCTPAGARCDSCAVQGCPAGQHCNGFTGLCEDRAGRCGGCREQVDCQEGLFCREVALGASNCLEPCAQDGGCAPGFECDAGACRPSQGFCDPCGVCPPVAPVCDFLTGNCSECNDVTACPEGQVCAEGGDCIDPPAGVECLRGSDCRTEERPFCQDDLCVACRGDDDCGVGRACQAGACEAVDPCSQITCQAGTQCQDGHCVDGQGLPACGIDADCGADALRCNGATGQCYRADQTCDPDGMTAVCAPGGRCQPAPFGQPGFVCSCARTNPGDFQEPNEAHRIPCQPGGFCLQIGDQPGICTGFGM
;
A
#
# COMPACT_ATOMS: atom_id res chain seq x y z
N MET A 1 3.29 -51.19 -55.53
CA MET A 1 1.82 -51.09 -55.42
C MET A 1 1.58 -50.00 -54.39
N ALA A 2 1.70 -48.71 -54.74
CA ALA A 2 0.67 -47.85 -55.37
C ALA A 2 -0.63 -47.91 -54.53
N ASP A 3 -1.17 -46.83 -53.97
CA ASP A 3 -1.40 -45.50 -54.56
C ASP A 3 -1.75 -44.43 -53.48
N GLN A 4 -1.53 -43.17 -53.85
CA GLN A 4 -1.83 -41.91 -53.16
C GLN A 4 -3.22 -41.38 -53.56
N SER A 5 -3.83 -40.56 -52.70
CA SER A 5 -4.83 -39.49 -53.01
C SER A 5 -5.35 -38.99 -51.64
N VAL A 6 -5.13 -37.76 -51.15
CA VAL A 6 -5.32 -36.40 -51.70
C VAL A 6 -6.65 -36.23 -52.43
N ILE A 7 -7.64 -35.68 -51.72
CA ILE A 7 -8.68 -34.85 -52.30
C ILE A 7 -8.83 -33.59 -51.43
N ASP A 8 -8.31 -32.52 -52.01
CA ASP A 8 -8.65 -31.12 -51.80
C ASP A 8 -9.70 -30.77 -52.88
N MET A 9 -10.64 -29.86 -52.59
CA MET A 9 -11.15 -28.80 -53.49
C MET A 9 -12.49 -28.20 -53.01
N ASN A 10 -12.38 -26.98 -52.50
CA ASN A 10 -13.00 -25.74 -53.00
C ASN A 10 -14.51 -25.66 -53.36
N ARG A 11 -15.18 -24.72 -52.66
CA ARG A 11 -15.83 -23.48 -53.18
C ARG A 11 -17.07 -23.60 -54.08
N VAL A 12 -18.24 -23.12 -53.61
CA VAL A 12 -19.22 -22.19 -54.25
C VAL A 12 -20.22 -21.70 -53.17
N VAL A 13 -20.20 -20.41 -52.76
CA VAL A 13 -21.15 -19.28 -53.03
C VAL A 13 -22.63 -19.51 -52.65
N ASP A 14 -23.13 -18.80 -51.62
CA ASP A 14 -24.21 -17.77 -51.66
C ASP A 14 -24.90 -17.56 -50.28
N GLY A 15 -25.21 -16.30 -49.94
CA GLY A 15 -26.37 -15.99 -49.10
C GLY A 15 -26.19 -15.13 -47.84
N GLY A 16 -26.02 -13.82 -48.02
CA GLY A 16 -26.88 -12.74 -47.45
C GLY A 16 -27.13 -12.59 -45.94
N GLY A 17 -26.97 -11.35 -45.45
CA GLY A 17 -27.75 -10.87 -44.30
C GLY A 17 -27.09 -9.78 -43.44
N ASP A 18 -26.84 -8.60 -44.01
CA ASP A 18 -26.55 -7.38 -43.25
C ASP A 18 -27.78 -6.90 -42.46
N ALA A 19 -27.59 -6.59 -41.17
CA ALA A 19 -28.51 -5.75 -40.39
C ALA A 19 -27.72 -4.97 -39.33
N ALA A 20 -27.27 -3.77 -39.71
CA ALA A 20 -26.85 -2.72 -38.80
C ALA A 20 -28.07 -1.88 -38.38
N PRO A 21 -28.18 -1.43 -37.12
CA PRO A 21 -29.27 -0.56 -36.67
C PRO A 21 -29.08 0.90 -37.12
N PRO A 22 -30.17 1.68 -37.24
CA PRO A 22 -30.16 3.00 -37.86
C PRO A 22 -29.62 4.11 -36.94
N ALA A 23 -28.90 5.04 -37.55
CA ALA A 23 -28.51 6.32 -36.99
C ALA A 23 -29.72 7.28 -36.95
N ASP A 24 -29.94 7.88 -35.78
CA ASP A 24 -30.94 8.90 -35.51
C ASP A 24 -30.47 10.27 -36.04
N GLN A 25 -31.39 10.98 -36.71
CA GLN A 25 -31.15 12.24 -37.40
C GLN A 25 -31.64 13.39 -36.52
N GLY A 26 -30.70 14.15 -35.95
CA GLY A 26 -30.99 15.43 -35.31
C GLY A 26 -31.33 16.53 -36.34
N PRO A 27 -32.08 17.57 -35.95
CA PRO A 27 -32.59 18.60 -36.85
C PRO A 27 -31.52 19.62 -37.28
N PRO A 28 -31.76 20.35 -38.39
CA PRO A 28 -30.73 21.14 -39.08
C PRO A 28 -30.32 22.41 -38.32
N VAL A 29 -29.01 22.67 -38.32
CA VAL A 29 -28.39 23.92 -37.87
C VAL A 29 -28.43 24.92 -39.03
N ASP A 30 -29.06 26.07 -38.78
CA ASP A 30 -29.12 27.20 -39.69
C ASP A 30 -27.73 27.82 -39.94
N GLN A 31 -27.46 28.11 -41.20
CA GLN A 31 -26.27 28.79 -41.68
C GLN A 31 -26.40 30.31 -41.44
N ALA A 32 -25.48 30.89 -40.67
CA ALA A 32 -25.31 32.34 -40.59
C ALA A 32 -24.13 32.77 -41.47
N THR A 33 -24.41 33.70 -42.38
CA THR A 33 -23.47 34.40 -43.25
C THR A 33 -22.64 35.45 -42.49
N PRO A 34 -21.44 35.82 -42.98
CA PRO A 34 -20.68 36.94 -42.44
C PRO A 34 -21.00 38.22 -43.21
N GLU A 35 -21.33 39.33 -42.53
CA GLU A 35 -21.04 40.71 -42.94
C GLU A 35 -21.58 41.74 -41.91
N ASP A 36 -20.68 42.65 -41.50
CA ASP A 36 -20.87 44.03 -41.01
C ASP A 36 -21.81 44.37 -39.83
N ALA A 37 -21.22 44.84 -38.72
CA ALA A 37 -21.33 46.25 -38.29
C ALA A 37 -20.65 46.53 -36.93
N ALA A 38 -19.96 47.66 -36.88
CA ALA A 38 -19.28 48.22 -35.72
C ALA A 38 -20.22 48.84 -34.67
N ALA A 39 -19.81 48.77 -33.40
CA ALA A 39 -20.02 49.76 -32.32
C ALA A 39 -19.30 49.19 -31.08
N ASP A 40 -18.11 49.65 -30.71
CA ASP A 40 -17.89 50.87 -29.91
C ASP A 40 -18.62 50.79 -28.57
N LEU A 41 -17.88 50.49 -27.50
CA LEU A 41 -18.08 50.87 -26.10
C LEU A 41 -17.05 50.14 -25.22
N ALA A 42 -15.89 50.77 -25.02
CA ALA A 42 -14.96 50.42 -23.96
C ALA A 42 -15.54 50.85 -22.60
N PRO A 43 -15.45 50.04 -21.53
CA PRO A 43 -15.69 50.52 -20.17
C PRO A 43 -14.49 51.35 -19.67
N PRO A 44 -14.73 52.42 -18.89
CA PRO A 44 -13.66 53.26 -18.35
C PRO A 44 -12.86 52.52 -17.27
N GLU A 45 -11.55 52.75 -17.30
CA GLU A 45 -10.58 52.35 -16.28
C GLU A 45 -10.95 52.97 -14.91
N PRO A 46 -10.87 52.22 -13.79
CA PRO A 46 -10.93 52.84 -12.47
C PRO A 46 -9.58 53.50 -12.14
N ASP A 47 -9.67 54.76 -11.75
CA ASP A 47 -8.58 55.62 -11.29
C ASP A 47 -7.66 54.93 -10.26
N MET A 48 -6.36 54.97 -10.55
CA MET A 48 -5.31 54.65 -9.59
C MET A 48 -5.30 55.70 -8.47
N ALA A 49 -5.83 55.33 -7.30
CA ALA A 49 -5.56 56.03 -6.06
C ALA A 49 -4.11 55.74 -5.64
N VAL A 50 -3.25 56.74 -5.77
CA VAL A 50 -1.93 56.80 -5.15
C VAL A 50 -2.15 56.88 -3.64
N ILE A 51 -1.85 55.80 -2.93
CA ILE A 51 -1.70 55.82 -1.47
C ILE A 51 -0.20 56.08 -1.23
N GLU A 52 0.13 57.31 -0.83
CA GLU A 52 1.42 57.61 -0.22
C GLU A 52 1.42 56.99 1.19
N GLU A 53 2.08 55.85 1.35
CA GLU A 53 2.38 55.29 2.67
C GLU A 53 3.65 55.94 3.22
N ASP A 54 3.45 56.80 4.22
CA ASP A 54 4.47 57.30 5.13
C ASP A 54 5.19 56.13 5.82
N ALA A 55 6.45 55.90 5.44
CA ALA A 55 7.35 55.00 6.14
C ALA A 55 7.69 55.56 7.53
N ALA A 56 7.09 54.99 8.58
CA ALA A 56 7.56 55.13 9.95
C ALA A 56 8.81 54.23 10.18
N PRO A 57 9.84 54.71 10.90
CA PRO A 57 11.05 53.92 11.16
C PRO A 57 10.79 52.83 12.20
N ILE A 58 11.19 51.61 11.86
CA ILE A 58 11.27 50.44 12.75
C ILE A 58 12.33 50.73 13.83
N PRO A 59 12.03 50.57 15.13
CA PRO A 59 13.04 50.64 16.17
C PRO A 59 13.86 49.34 16.21
N ASP A 60 15.19 49.49 16.16
CA ASP A 60 16.19 48.47 16.47
C ASP A 60 15.87 47.78 17.81
N MET A 61 15.48 46.51 17.75
CA MET A 61 15.50 45.62 18.93
C MET A 61 16.76 44.77 18.87
N ALA A 62 17.76 45.18 19.64
CA ALA A 62 18.92 44.36 19.97
C ALA A 62 18.47 43.10 20.74
N PRO A 63 19.06 41.92 20.47
CA PRO A 63 18.78 40.73 21.26
C PRO A 63 19.36 40.88 22.68
N PRO A 64 18.64 40.46 23.74
CA PRO A 64 19.21 40.43 25.07
C PRO A 64 20.28 39.33 25.16
N ALA A 65 21.41 39.69 25.76
CA ALA A 65 22.45 38.75 26.14
C ALA A 65 21.89 37.72 27.16
N PRO A 66 22.33 36.45 27.12
CA PRO A 66 21.96 35.50 28.16
C PRO A 66 22.76 35.79 29.43
N ASP A 67 22.03 36.05 30.52
CA ASP A 67 22.56 36.15 31.88
C ASP A 67 23.22 34.84 32.30
N MET A 68 24.44 34.96 32.79
CA MET A 68 25.16 33.90 33.51
C MET A 68 24.87 33.99 35.02
N ALA A 69 24.86 32.80 35.63
CA ALA A 69 25.14 32.43 37.04
C ALA A 69 23.93 32.11 37.95
N PRO A 70 24.10 31.38 39.07
CA PRO A 70 25.28 30.64 39.56
C PRO A 70 25.01 29.17 39.96
N GLU A 71 26.13 28.54 40.32
CA GLU A 71 26.38 27.25 40.94
C GLU A 71 25.54 26.95 42.21
N GLU A 72 25.15 25.67 42.36
CA GLU A 72 24.93 24.85 43.58
C GLU A 72 24.27 23.55 43.05
N ASP A 73 24.77 22.32 43.20
CA ASP A 73 25.09 21.62 44.45
C ASP A 73 25.86 20.33 44.08
N MET A 74 27.01 20.07 44.71
CA MET A 74 27.81 18.87 44.48
C MET A 74 27.34 17.71 45.37
N ALA A 75 26.68 16.72 44.78
CA ALA A 75 26.56 15.38 45.34
C ALA A 75 27.69 14.48 44.78
N PRO A 76 28.31 13.59 45.59
CA PRO A 76 29.39 12.73 45.12
C PRO A 76 28.84 11.61 44.21
N PRO A 77 29.51 11.27 43.09
CA PRO A 77 29.08 10.19 42.23
C PRO A 77 29.36 8.83 42.86
N VAL A 78 28.34 7.99 42.83
CA VAL A 78 28.41 6.55 43.01
C VAL A 78 29.03 5.96 41.74
N ASP A 79 29.87 4.95 41.92
CA ASP A 79 30.67 4.22 40.92
C ASP A 79 30.07 4.20 39.50
N ALA A 80 30.56 5.10 38.64
CA ALA A 80 30.33 5.06 37.21
C ALA A 80 31.46 4.28 36.54
N GLU A 81 31.12 3.19 35.85
CA GLU A 81 32.01 2.50 34.94
C GLU A 81 32.60 3.49 33.91
N PRO A 82 33.88 3.35 33.54
CA PRO A 82 34.50 4.25 32.59
C PRO A 82 33.74 4.19 31.24
N PRO A 83 33.47 5.34 30.59
CA PRO A 83 32.86 5.37 29.28
C PRO A 83 33.72 4.55 28.31
N ALA A 84 33.06 3.72 27.50
CA ALA A 84 33.71 2.98 26.44
C ALA A 84 34.52 3.97 25.57
N PRO A 85 35.76 3.62 25.18
CA PRO A 85 36.58 4.51 24.37
C PRO A 85 35.84 4.80 23.06
N ASP A 86 35.74 6.10 22.75
CA ASP A 86 35.21 6.64 21.50
C ASP A 86 35.93 5.96 20.33
N ARG A 87 35.22 5.05 19.65
CA ARG A 87 35.73 4.34 18.47
C ARG A 87 35.61 5.31 17.32
N GLY A 88 36.69 6.07 17.06
CA GLY A 88 36.79 6.87 15.85
C GLY A 88 36.48 6.03 14.59
N PRO A 89 36.04 6.66 13.49
CA PRO A 89 35.65 5.94 12.28
C PRO A 89 36.77 4.98 11.86
N PRO A 90 36.46 3.69 11.64
CA PRO A 90 37.48 2.69 11.38
C PRO A 90 38.29 3.12 10.16
N VAL A 91 39.62 3.11 10.31
CA VAL A 91 40.51 3.11 9.14
C VAL A 91 40.16 1.81 8.42
N ILE A 92 39.52 1.91 7.27
CA ILE A 92 39.04 0.75 6.50
C ILE A 92 40.26 0.00 5.97
N GLY A 93 40.88 -0.81 6.83
CA GLY A 93 41.52 -2.04 6.40
C GLY A 93 40.46 -2.91 5.74
N GLU A 94 40.88 -3.77 4.81
CA GLU A 94 40.03 -4.55 3.91
C GLU A 94 38.95 -5.35 4.67
N ALA A 95 37.85 -4.70 5.04
CA ALA A 95 36.59 -5.37 5.33
C ALA A 95 36.31 -6.26 4.13
N CYS A 96 35.82 -7.48 4.38
CA CYS A 96 35.69 -8.53 3.39
C CYS A 96 36.97 -9.29 2.98
N GLY A 97 38.10 -9.15 3.69
CA GLY A 97 39.24 -10.06 3.55
C GLY A 97 38.91 -11.50 3.98
N PRO A 98 39.44 -12.55 3.32
CA PRO A 98 39.28 -13.93 3.78
C PRO A 98 39.95 -14.11 5.14
N CYS A 99 39.42 -14.99 5.97
CA CYS A 99 39.95 -15.26 7.31
C CYS A 99 39.82 -16.73 7.71
N GLU A 100 40.73 -17.17 8.57
CA GLU A 100 40.66 -18.44 9.26
C GLU A 100 40.03 -18.29 10.66
N ASP A 101 40.23 -17.14 11.31
CA ASP A 101 39.70 -16.86 12.65
C ASP A 101 39.49 -15.36 12.93
N ASP A 102 38.83 -15.07 14.05
CA ASP A 102 38.51 -13.71 14.49
C ASP A 102 39.77 -12.86 14.76
N ALA A 103 40.90 -13.48 15.12
CA ALA A 103 42.13 -12.75 15.46
C ALA A 103 42.75 -12.12 14.21
N GLU A 104 42.68 -12.80 13.06
CA GLU A 104 43.06 -12.23 11.76
C GLU A 104 42.22 -10.99 11.43
N CYS A 105 40.92 -11.05 11.68
CA CYS A 105 40.02 -9.93 11.42
C CYS A 105 40.24 -8.75 12.37
N VAL A 106 40.50 -9.01 13.65
CA VAL A 106 40.83 -7.95 14.61
C VAL A 106 42.15 -7.26 14.25
N ALA A 107 43.12 -8.00 13.72
CA ALA A 107 44.40 -7.45 13.28
C ALA A 107 44.28 -6.64 11.97
N GLY A 108 43.39 -7.02 11.06
CA GLY A 108 43.24 -6.39 9.74
C GLY A 108 42.18 -5.28 9.65
N VAL A 109 41.01 -5.48 10.27
CA VAL A 109 39.84 -4.57 10.17
C VAL A 109 39.69 -3.71 11.43
N GLY A 110 40.04 -4.25 12.60
CA GLY A 110 40.06 -3.51 13.86
C GLY A 110 39.25 -4.16 14.99
N PRO A 111 39.22 -3.53 16.17
CA PRO A 111 38.53 -4.06 17.35
C PRO A 111 37.05 -4.31 17.07
N GLY A 112 36.57 -5.48 17.47
CA GLY A 112 35.18 -5.88 17.24
C GLY A 112 34.93 -6.52 15.88
N ALA A 113 35.93 -6.61 14.97
CA ALA A 113 35.81 -7.41 13.76
C ALA A 113 35.77 -8.93 14.05
N GLY A 114 35.21 -9.72 13.13
CA GLY A 114 35.07 -11.16 13.31
C GLY A 114 34.95 -11.92 12.00
N CYS A 115 35.35 -13.19 12.05
CA CYS A 115 35.46 -14.09 10.93
C CYS A 115 34.19 -14.94 10.77
N ASN A 116 33.30 -14.47 9.90
CA ASN A 116 31.96 -15.03 9.74
C ASN A 116 31.90 -15.97 8.53
N ASP A 117 31.18 -17.08 8.68
CA ASP A 117 30.85 -17.99 7.57
C ASP A 117 29.77 -17.34 6.68
N LEU A 118 30.14 -17.04 5.44
CA LEU A 118 29.22 -16.59 4.39
C LEU A 118 29.22 -17.61 3.25
N ILE A 119 28.27 -17.48 2.32
CA ILE A 119 28.26 -18.32 1.12
C ILE A 119 29.53 -18.03 0.33
N GLY A 120 30.35 -19.06 0.10
CA GLY A 120 31.61 -18.93 -0.64
C GLY A 120 32.88 -18.79 0.21
N GLY A 121 32.79 -18.76 1.55
CA GLY A 121 33.97 -18.76 2.42
C GLY A 121 33.78 -18.03 3.75
N ARG A 122 34.88 -17.87 4.49
CA ARG A 122 34.92 -17.11 5.75
C ARG A 122 35.56 -15.75 5.51
N PHE A 123 34.90 -14.68 5.96
CA PHE A 123 35.35 -13.30 5.71
C PHE A 123 35.28 -12.43 6.96
N CYS A 124 36.17 -11.44 7.01
CA CYS A 124 36.19 -10.44 8.07
C CYS A 124 35.08 -9.40 7.90
N LEU A 125 34.19 -9.32 8.88
CA LEU A 125 33.17 -8.28 9.00
C LEU A 125 33.50 -7.36 10.17
N ALA A 126 33.33 -6.05 9.97
CA ALA A 126 33.48 -5.06 11.04
C ALA A 126 32.39 -5.26 12.10
N GLY A 127 32.75 -5.02 13.37
CA GLY A 127 31.78 -4.95 14.45
C GLY A 127 31.03 -3.62 14.42
N CYS A 128 29.77 -3.64 14.84
CA CYS A 128 28.94 -2.46 14.97
C CYS A 128 28.02 -2.57 16.18
N ASP A 129 27.62 -1.41 16.71
CA ASP A 129 26.57 -1.26 17.69
C ASP A 129 25.28 -0.75 17.00
N ASP A 130 25.41 0.09 15.97
CA ASP A 130 24.31 0.48 15.06
C ASP A 130 24.77 0.73 13.60
N ASP A 131 23.84 1.06 12.70
CA ASP A 131 24.10 1.24 11.26
C ASP A 131 25.12 2.33 10.94
N ARG A 132 25.36 3.30 11.84
CA ARG A 132 26.32 4.39 11.62
C ARG A 132 27.76 3.94 11.82
N ASP A 133 27.98 2.84 12.53
CA ASP A 133 29.30 2.24 12.71
C ASP A 133 29.75 1.49 11.45
N CYS A 134 28.81 1.24 10.54
CA CYS A 134 29.04 0.49 9.34
C CYS A 134 29.47 1.37 8.16
N PRO A 135 30.38 0.86 7.31
CA PRO A 135 30.71 1.53 6.06
C PRO A 135 29.47 1.63 5.17
N ALA A 136 29.50 2.54 4.21
CA ALA A 136 28.43 2.69 3.24
C ALA A 136 28.02 1.33 2.65
N PHE A 137 26.70 1.15 2.44
CA PHE A 137 26.09 -0.08 1.93
C PHE A 137 26.14 -1.29 2.88
N HIS A 138 26.43 -1.08 4.17
CA HIS A 138 26.30 -2.11 5.21
C HIS A 138 25.30 -1.67 6.29
N ALA A 139 24.55 -2.63 6.82
CA ALA A 139 23.67 -2.47 7.97
C ALA A 139 24.19 -3.30 9.15
N CYS A 140 23.95 -2.83 10.36
CA CYS A 140 24.34 -3.52 11.57
C CYS A 140 23.35 -4.64 11.89
N LEU A 141 23.70 -5.88 11.51
CA LEU A 141 22.88 -7.05 11.78
C LEU A 141 23.59 -7.94 12.80
N GLY A 142 22.98 -8.03 14.00
CA GLY A 142 23.47 -8.91 15.06
C GLY A 142 24.91 -8.60 15.49
N ASN A 143 25.27 -7.31 15.59
CA ASN A 143 26.60 -6.74 15.92
C ASN A 143 27.66 -6.78 14.82
N ARG A 144 27.28 -7.12 13.58
CA ARG A 144 28.18 -7.17 12.42
C ARG A 144 27.67 -6.29 11.30
N CYS A 145 28.57 -5.53 10.71
CA CYS A 145 28.29 -4.81 9.47
C CYS A 145 28.14 -5.81 8.34
N THR A 146 26.88 -6.01 7.95
CA THR A 146 26.46 -6.94 6.91
C THR A 146 26.02 -6.11 5.70
N PRO A 147 26.39 -6.45 4.47
CA PRO A 147 25.95 -5.71 3.28
C PRO A 147 24.43 -5.56 3.25
N ALA A 148 23.93 -4.33 3.12
CA ALA A 148 22.51 -4.03 3.00
C ALA A 148 22.09 -4.32 1.54
N GLY A 149 21.29 -5.37 1.34
CA GLY A 149 20.87 -5.83 0.01
C GLY A 149 21.29 -7.28 -0.22
N ALA A 150 20.32 -8.19 -0.19
CA ALA A 150 20.54 -9.63 -0.19
C ALA A 150 21.12 -10.15 -1.53
N ARG A 151 22.45 -10.05 -1.69
CA ARG A 151 23.29 -11.02 -2.39
C ARG A 151 24.58 -11.24 -1.60
N CYS A 152 24.49 -12.13 -0.63
CA CYS A 152 25.60 -12.63 0.18
C CYS A 152 26.52 -13.58 -0.59
N ASP A 153 26.91 -13.27 -1.83
CA ASP A 153 27.71 -14.22 -2.65
C ASP A 153 29.15 -13.80 -2.89
N SER A 154 29.56 -12.59 -2.52
CA SER A 154 30.99 -12.31 -2.49
C SER A 154 31.33 -11.02 -1.75
N CYS A 155 32.18 -11.17 -0.74
CA CYS A 155 33.16 -10.18 -0.33
C CYS A 155 34.21 -9.84 -1.43
N ALA A 156 33.87 -10.07 -2.70
CA ALA A 156 34.65 -9.64 -3.84
C ALA A 156 34.12 -8.27 -4.26
N VAL A 157 34.82 -7.22 -3.84
CA VAL A 157 34.87 -5.98 -4.61
C VAL A 157 35.67 -6.25 -5.88
N GLN A 158 35.21 -7.19 -6.73
CA GLN A 158 35.42 -6.96 -8.15
C GLN A 158 34.45 -5.84 -8.47
N GLY A 159 34.98 -4.63 -8.64
CA GLY A 159 34.19 -3.51 -9.13
C GLY A 159 33.37 -3.98 -10.33
N CYS A 160 32.17 -3.44 -10.47
CA CYS A 160 31.32 -3.80 -11.59
C CYS A 160 32.07 -3.63 -12.92
N PRO A 161 31.75 -4.45 -13.95
CA PRO A 161 32.33 -4.29 -15.28
C PRO A 161 32.31 -2.82 -15.73
N ALA A 162 33.30 -2.40 -16.51
CA ALA A 162 33.40 -1.01 -16.95
C ALA A 162 32.07 -0.51 -17.55
N GLY A 163 31.52 0.56 -16.98
CA GLY A 163 30.21 1.12 -17.34
C GLY A 163 29.05 0.78 -16.39
N GLN A 164 29.26 -0.14 -15.43
CA GLN A 164 28.26 -0.53 -14.43
C GLN A 164 28.60 0.01 -13.04
N HIS A 165 27.58 0.09 -12.19
CA HIS A 165 27.67 0.44 -10.77
C HIS A 165 26.95 -0.62 -9.93
N CYS A 166 27.29 -0.75 -8.66
CA CYS A 166 26.58 -1.67 -7.76
C CYS A 166 25.32 -0.96 -7.27
N ASN A 167 24.15 -1.44 -7.66
CA ASN A 167 22.90 -0.94 -7.14
C ASN A 167 22.76 -1.39 -5.66
N GLY A 168 22.82 -0.43 -4.74
CA GLY A 168 22.73 -0.69 -3.30
C GLY A 168 21.37 -1.20 -2.79
N PHE A 169 20.34 -1.22 -3.63
CA PHE A 169 19.04 -1.83 -3.32
C PHE A 169 18.97 -3.29 -3.74
N THR A 170 19.46 -3.61 -4.94
CA THR A 170 19.37 -4.96 -5.54
C THR A 170 20.60 -5.82 -5.26
N GLY A 171 21.73 -5.21 -4.89
CA GLY A 171 23.03 -5.86 -4.76
C GLY A 171 23.58 -6.37 -6.11
N LEU A 172 23.13 -5.81 -7.23
CA LEU A 172 23.51 -6.20 -8.59
C LEU A 172 24.35 -5.12 -9.26
N CYS A 173 25.27 -5.55 -10.13
CA CYS A 173 25.90 -4.63 -11.08
C CYS A 173 24.90 -4.24 -12.17
N GLU A 174 24.54 -2.97 -12.20
CA GLU A 174 23.59 -2.38 -13.13
C GLU A 174 24.28 -1.30 -13.95
N ASP A 175 23.83 -1.11 -15.19
CA ASP A 175 24.29 0.01 -16.00
C ASP A 175 23.97 1.32 -15.26
N ARG A 176 24.88 2.29 -15.33
CA ARG A 176 24.64 3.59 -14.70
C ARG A 176 23.36 4.20 -15.22
N ALA A 177 22.58 4.76 -14.31
CA ALA A 177 21.36 5.48 -14.58
C ALA A 177 21.62 6.56 -15.64
N GLY A 178 20.92 6.45 -16.76
CA GLY A 178 20.86 7.52 -17.76
C GLY A 178 20.14 8.74 -17.21
N ARG A 179 19.89 9.74 -18.06
CA ARG A 179 19.04 10.87 -17.70
C ARG A 179 17.71 10.32 -17.16
N CYS A 180 17.24 10.84 -16.02
CA CYS A 180 16.02 10.41 -15.35
C CYS A 180 16.05 9.09 -14.60
N GLY A 181 17.16 8.35 -14.63
CA GLY A 181 17.28 7.18 -13.77
C GLY A 181 17.40 7.59 -12.31
N GLY A 182 16.76 6.83 -11.42
CA GLY A 182 16.87 7.03 -9.98
C GLY A 182 18.32 6.85 -9.50
N CYS A 183 18.71 7.64 -8.51
CA CYS A 183 20.06 7.62 -7.94
C CYS A 183 20.03 7.92 -6.45
N ARG A 184 21.09 7.56 -5.73
CA ARG A 184 21.38 8.00 -4.36
C ARG A 184 22.63 8.85 -4.30
N GLU A 185 23.60 8.49 -5.12
CA GLU A 185 24.89 9.14 -5.17
C GLU A 185 25.27 9.47 -6.61
N GLN A 186 26.25 10.35 -6.72
CA GLN A 186 26.79 10.79 -8.01
C GLN A 186 27.31 9.63 -8.89
N VAL A 187 27.77 8.54 -8.28
CA VAL A 187 28.33 7.37 -8.98
C VAL A 187 27.28 6.54 -9.71
N ASP A 188 26.01 6.66 -9.31
CA ASP A 188 24.90 5.92 -9.92
C ASP A 188 24.58 6.46 -11.32
N CYS A 189 24.93 7.72 -11.58
CA CYS A 189 24.61 8.42 -12.82
C CYS A 189 25.67 8.22 -13.90
N GLN A 190 25.23 8.17 -15.16
CA GLN A 190 26.13 8.20 -16.32
C GLN A 190 27.03 9.45 -16.30
N GLU A 191 28.21 9.34 -16.90
CA GLU A 191 29.18 10.44 -16.94
C GLU A 191 28.53 11.73 -17.48
N GLY A 192 28.71 12.82 -16.74
CA GLY A 192 28.14 14.12 -17.08
C GLY A 192 26.74 14.40 -16.51
N LEU A 193 26.13 13.46 -15.79
CA LEU A 193 24.87 13.67 -15.04
C LEU A 193 25.15 13.76 -13.55
N PHE A 194 24.31 14.45 -12.79
CA PHE A 194 24.42 14.58 -11.33
C PHE A 194 23.22 14.02 -10.61
N CYS A 195 23.48 13.32 -9.50
CA CYS A 195 22.41 12.82 -8.66
C CYS A 195 21.84 13.93 -7.80
N ARG A 196 20.54 14.22 -7.95
CA ARG A 196 19.90 15.29 -7.21
C ARG A 196 18.50 14.91 -6.77
N GLU A 197 18.16 15.32 -5.56
CA GLU A 197 16.81 15.20 -5.05
C GLU A 197 15.84 16.02 -5.91
N VAL A 198 14.83 15.33 -6.42
CA VAL A 198 13.66 15.88 -7.09
C VAL A 198 12.50 15.91 -6.07
N ALA A 199 11.31 16.32 -6.51
CA ALA A 199 10.16 16.41 -5.62
C ALA A 199 9.88 15.07 -4.88
N LEU A 200 9.36 15.18 -3.66
CA LEU A 200 8.90 14.06 -2.82
C LEU A 200 10.00 13.08 -2.35
N GLY A 201 11.24 13.54 -2.20
CA GLY A 201 12.33 12.72 -1.63
C GLY A 201 12.93 11.68 -2.58
N ALA A 202 12.46 11.63 -3.83
CA ALA A 202 13.11 10.86 -4.89
C ALA A 202 14.36 11.61 -5.39
N SER A 203 15.37 10.90 -5.89
CA SER A 203 16.57 11.50 -6.47
C SER A 203 16.81 10.93 -7.87
N ASN A 204 17.08 11.80 -8.84
CA ASN A 204 17.25 11.45 -10.26
C ASN A 204 18.57 11.99 -10.82
N CYS A 205 19.08 11.32 -11.86
CA CYS A 205 20.24 11.78 -12.62
C CYS A 205 19.87 12.89 -13.60
N LEU A 206 20.33 14.11 -13.32
CA LEU A 206 20.01 15.33 -14.08
C LEU A 206 21.25 15.92 -14.76
N GLU A 207 21.03 16.68 -15.83
CA GLU A 207 22.10 17.41 -16.51
C GLU A 207 22.52 18.65 -15.68
N PRO A 208 23.82 18.83 -15.40
CA PRO A 208 24.31 20.00 -14.67
C PRO A 208 24.23 21.24 -15.54
N CYS A 209 24.09 22.39 -14.90
CA CYS A 209 24.19 23.68 -15.57
C CYS A 209 24.88 24.70 -14.66
N ALA A 210 25.64 25.62 -15.26
CA ALA A 210 26.35 26.67 -14.52
C ALA A 210 25.56 28.00 -14.49
N GLN A 211 24.71 28.24 -15.49
CA GLN A 211 23.92 29.46 -15.67
C GLN A 211 22.82 29.20 -16.70
N ASP A 212 21.83 30.09 -16.76
CA ASP A 212 20.77 30.07 -17.76
C ASP A 212 21.34 30.07 -19.18
N GLY A 213 20.90 29.13 -20.00
CA GLY A 213 21.44 28.86 -21.34
C GLY A 213 22.47 27.73 -21.43
N GLY A 214 22.85 27.12 -20.29
CA GLY A 214 23.59 25.85 -20.27
C GLY A 214 22.72 24.63 -20.57
N CYS A 215 21.40 24.81 -20.59
CA CYS A 215 20.42 23.75 -20.78
C CYS A 215 19.86 23.71 -22.21
N ALA A 216 19.35 22.55 -22.61
CA ALA A 216 18.67 22.39 -23.90
C ALA A 216 17.46 23.35 -24.01
N PRO A 217 17.02 23.74 -25.23
CA PRO A 217 15.83 24.56 -25.40
C PRO A 217 14.62 23.95 -24.68
N GLY A 218 13.92 24.78 -23.88
CA GLY A 218 12.82 24.33 -23.01
C GLY A 218 13.24 24.00 -21.57
N PHE A 219 14.50 24.21 -21.20
CA PHE A 219 15.02 24.02 -19.85
C PHE A 219 15.75 25.28 -19.35
N GLU A 220 15.58 25.60 -18.07
CA GLU A 220 16.26 26.66 -17.32
C GLU A 220 17.19 26.08 -16.25
N CYS A 221 18.18 26.87 -15.84
CA CYS A 221 19.17 26.40 -14.88
C CYS A 221 18.75 26.74 -13.45
N ASP A 222 18.06 25.82 -12.78
CA ASP A 222 17.62 26.03 -11.40
C ASP A 222 18.56 25.34 -10.40
N ALA A 223 19.21 26.16 -9.59
CA ALA A 223 20.15 25.74 -8.54
C ALA A 223 21.20 24.72 -9.01
N GLY A 224 21.68 24.85 -10.26
CA GLY A 224 22.74 24.03 -10.84
C GLY A 224 22.29 22.78 -11.61
N ALA A 225 20.99 22.56 -11.80
CA ALA A 225 20.48 21.49 -12.66
C ALA A 225 19.48 22.04 -13.69
N CYS A 226 19.50 21.46 -14.89
CA CYS A 226 18.53 21.80 -15.92
C CYS A 226 17.13 21.30 -15.53
N ARG A 227 16.19 22.21 -15.32
CA ARG A 227 14.77 21.94 -15.07
C ARG A 227 13.95 22.49 -16.24
N PRO A 228 12.80 21.90 -16.59
CA PRO A 228 11.99 22.41 -17.69
C PRO A 228 11.47 23.81 -17.38
N SER A 229 11.60 24.73 -18.33
CA SER A 229 11.43 26.15 -18.06
C SER A 229 9.97 26.56 -17.87
N GLN A 230 8.97 25.90 -18.48
CA GLN A 230 7.53 26.09 -18.18
C GLN A 230 6.67 24.94 -18.72
N GLY A 231 5.65 24.54 -17.96
CA GLY A 231 4.43 23.88 -18.45
C GLY A 231 4.55 22.44 -18.96
N PHE A 232 5.75 21.94 -19.22
CA PHE A 232 5.99 20.57 -19.65
C PHE A 232 6.96 19.89 -18.71
N CYS A 233 6.65 18.68 -18.29
CA CYS A 233 7.57 17.93 -17.47
C CYS A 233 8.66 17.36 -18.36
N ASP A 234 9.85 17.25 -17.81
CA ASP A 234 10.95 16.65 -18.52
C ASP A 234 10.72 15.14 -18.72
N PRO A 235 11.57 14.43 -19.49
CA PRO A 235 11.46 12.99 -19.64
C PRO A 235 11.56 12.22 -18.30
N CYS A 236 11.92 12.90 -17.21
CA CYS A 236 12.05 12.37 -15.87
C CYS A 236 10.80 12.58 -15.03
N GLY A 237 9.75 13.19 -15.59
CA GLY A 237 8.55 13.59 -14.86
C GLY A 237 8.82 14.70 -13.84
N VAL A 238 9.94 15.43 -13.99
CA VAL A 238 10.27 16.57 -13.14
C VAL A 238 9.64 17.81 -13.76
N CYS A 239 8.93 18.54 -12.91
CA CYS A 239 8.23 19.76 -13.27
C CYS A 239 8.79 20.91 -12.39
N PRO A 240 8.57 22.19 -12.75
CA PRO A 240 9.10 23.31 -11.98
C PRO A 240 8.43 23.38 -10.60
N PRO A 241 9.06 24.04 -9.59
CA PRO A 241 8.53 24.08 -8.22
C PRO A 241 7.10 24.64 -8.09
N VAL A 242 6.71 25.53 -8.99
CA VAL A 242 5.37 26.14 -9.01
C VAL A 242 4.29 25.17 -9.50
N ALA A 243 4.66 24.16 -10.29
CA ALA A 243 3.77 23.17 -10.86
C ALA A 243 4.44 21.78 -10.74
N PRO A 244 4.53 21.21 -9.52
CA PRO A 244 5.39 20.06 -9.24
C PRO A 244 4.84 18.72 -9.77
N VAL A 245 3.63 18.71 -10.31
CA VAL A 245 2.93 17.49 -10.73
C VAL A 245 3.09 17.25 -12.21
N CYS A 246 3.47 16.02 -12.59
CA CYS A 246 3.56 15.60 -13.99
C CYS A 246 2.32 14.83 -14.43
N ASP A 247 1.60 15.36 -15.41
CA ASP A 247 0.67 14.56 -16.21
C ASP A 247 1.47 13.82 -17.31
N PHE A 248 1.75 12.54 -17.10
CA PHE A 248 2.46 11.71 -18.07
C PHE A 248 1.67 11.46 -19.38
N LEU A 249 0.35 11.68 -19.39
CA LEU A 249 -0.47 11.51 -20.58
C LEU A 249 -0.34 12.73 -21.51
N THR A 250 -0.35 13.94 -20.95
CA THR A 250 -0.24 15.18 -21.72
C THR A 250 1.18 15.74 -21.80
N GLY A 251 2.07 15.28 -20.91
CA GLY A 251 3.42 15.78 -20.74
C GLY A 251 3.48 17.13 -20.03
N ASN A 252 2.38 17.60 -19.45
CA ASN A 252 2.28 18.93 -18.86
C ASN A 252 2.55 18.91 -17.35
N CYS A 253 3.11 20.02 -16.87
CA CYS A 253 3.23 20.31 -15.44
C CYS A 253 1.93 20.92 -14.93
N SER A 254 1.46 20.46 -13.77
CA SER A 254 0.33 21.06 -13.06
C SER A 254 0.69 21.36 -11.60
N GLU A 255 -0.05 22.27 -10.98
CA GLU A 255 0.08 22.61 -9.56
C GLU A 255 -0.47 21.50 -8.65
N CYS A 256 -1.45 20.75 -9.15
CA CYS A 256 -2.16 19.71 -8.41
C CYS A 256 -2.65 18.56 -9.32
N ASN A 257 -3.05 17.45 -8.69
CA ASN A 257 -3.82 16.34 -9.27
C ASN A 257 -4.55 15.57 -8.16
N ASP A 258 -5.11 14.39 -8.49
CA ASP A 258 -5.79 13.47 -7.55
C ASP A 258 -4.92 12.92 -6.40
N VAL A 259 -3.62 13.26 -6.35
CA VAL A 259 -2.67 12.77 -5.33
C VAL A 259 -1.95 13.93 -4.64
N THR A 260 -1.76 15.05 -5.34
CA THR A 260 -1.06 16.24 -4.87
C THR A 260 -2.06 17.37 -4.73
N ALA A 261 -2.40 17.68 -3.47
CA ALA A 261 -3.33 18.74 -3.15
C ALA A 261 -2.70 20.14 -3.27
N CYS A 262 -3.55 21.14 -3.51
CA CYS A 262 -3.18 22.56 -3.55
C CYS A 262 -2.70 23.12 -2.18
N PRO A 263 -2.19 24.37 -2.11
CA PRO A 263 -1.94 25.13 -0.87
C PRO A 263 -3.23 25.55 -0.14
N GLU A 264 -3.21 25.76 1.19
CA GLU A 264 -4.41 26.04 2.01
C GLU A 264 -5.32 27.11 1.39
N GLY A 265 -6.62 26.80 1.29
CA GLY A 265 -7.63 27.69 0.73
C GLY A 265 -7.85 27.58 -0.78
N GLN A 266 -7.10 26.74 -1.50
CA GLN A 266 -7.27 26.54 -2.95
C GLN A 266 -7.77 25.13 -3.33
N VAL A 267 -8.40 25.03 -4.48
CA VAL A 267 -8.93 23.79 -5.09
C VAL A 267 -8.28 23.52 -6.44
N CYS A 268 -8.18 22.24 -6.79
CA CYS A 268 -7.59 21.82 -8.06
C CYS A 268 -8.60 21.98 -9.21
N ALA A 269 -8.31 22.86 -10.16
CA ALA A 269 -9.14 23.09 -11.33
C ALA A 269 -9.02 21.95 -12.36
N GLU A 270 -9.99 21.85 -13.27
CA GLU A 270 -9.93 20.97 -14.44
C GLU A 270 -8.84 21.51 -15.40
N GLY A 271 -7.62 21.00 -15.25
CA GLY A 271 -6.39 21.57 -15.83
C GLY A 271 -5.19 21.49 -14.89
N GLY A 272 -5.44 21.25 -13.60
CA GLY A 272 -4.41 21.03 -12.60
C GLY A 272 -3.82 22.32 -12.00
N ASP A 273 -4.46 23.47 -12.21
CA ASP A 273 -4.11 24.73 -11.56
C ASP A 273 -4.79 24.85 -10.19
N CYS A 274 -4.10 25.42 -9.20
CA CYS A 274 -4.69 25.73 -7.90
C CYS A 274 -5.38 27.09 -7.94
N ILE A 275 -6.71 27.06 -7.82
CA ILE A 275 -7.54 28.27 -7.85
C ILE A 275 -8.24 28.48 -6.51
N ASP A 276 -8.58 29.72 -6.18
CA ASP A 276 -9.49 29.99 -5.06
C ASP A 276 -10.86 29.38 -5.38
N PRO A 277 -11.46 28.60 -4.46
CA PRO A 277 -12.74 27.99 -4.71
C PRO A 277 -13.81 29.07 -4.90
N PRO A 278 -14.79 28.84 -5.79
CA PRO A 278 -15.97 29.68 -5.88
C PRO A 278 -16.65 29.80 -4.50
N ALA A 279 -17.29 30.93 -4.23
CA ALA A 279 -17.97 31.14 -2.95
C ALA A 279 -19.01 30.03 -2.69
N GLY A 280 -18.82 29.28 -1.60
CA GLY A 280 -19.69 28.16 -1.21
C GLY A 280 -19.28 26.78 -1.74
N VAL A 281 -18.15 26.68 -2.44
CA VAL A 281 -17.52 25.43 -2.88
C VAL A 281 -16.39 25.10 -1.90
N GLU A 282 -16.41 23.92 -1.29
CA GLU A 282 -15.29 23.45 -0.43
C GLU A 282 -14.30 22.60 -1.22
N CYS A 283 -14.74 21.96 -2.30
CA CYS A 283 -13.91 21.12 -3.16
C CYS A 283 -14.46 21.09 -4.59
N LEU A 284 -13.60 20.84 -5.57
CA LEU A 284 -13.99 20.54 -6.95
C LEU A 284 -13.90 19.03 -7.20
N ARG A 285 -14.68 18.53 -8.17
CA ARG A 285 -14.67 17.12 -8.57
C ARG A 285 -13.24 16.69 -8.95
N GLY A 286 -12.66 15.75 -8.19
CA GLY A 286 -11.27 15.28 -8.38
C GLY A 286 -10.24 15.93 -7.46
N SER A 287 -10.62 16.95 -6.69
CA SER A 287 -9.72 17.53 -5.66
C SER A 287 -9.88 16.81 -4.31
N ASP A 288 -8.75 16.59 -3.65
CA ASP A 288 -8.71 15.97 -2.32
C ASP A 288 -9.17 16.93 -1.24
N CYS A 289 -10.17 16.51 -0.49
CA CYS A 289 -10.58 17.21 0.72
C CYS A 289 -9.56 16.94 1.83
N ARG A 290 -9.08 18.01 2.47
CA ARG A 290 -7.80 17.98 3.21
C ARG A 290 -7.88 17.52 4.65
N THR A 291 -9.07 17.24 5.14
CA THR A 291 -9.23 16.75 6.51
C THR A 291 -9.37 15.25 6.47
N GLU A 292 -8.58 14.54 7.27
CA GLU A 292 -8.74 13.08 7.47
C GLU A 292 -10.19 12.71 7.83
N GLU A 293 -10.94 13.64 8.42
CA GLU A 293 -12.35 13.48 8.80
C GLU A 293 -13.34 13.58 7.62
N ARG A 294 -12.97 14.25 6.51
CA ARG A 294 -13.82 14.48 5.33
C ARG A 294 -13.00 14.36 4.05
N PRO A 295 -12.44 13.20 3.69
CA PRO A 295 -11.44 13.12 2.63
C PRO A 295 -12.03 13.12 1.21
N PHE A 296 -13.34 13.00 1.05
CA PHE A 296 -13.96 12.86 -0.28
C PHE A 296 -14.69 14.12 -0.71
N CYS A 297 -14.60 14.48 -1.99
CA CYS A 297 -15.42 15.54 -2.56
C CYS A 297 -16.73 14.98 -3.13
N GLN A 298 -17.87 15.47 -2.64
CA GLN A 298 -19.21 15.14 -3.14
C GLN A 298 -20.07 16.40 -3.23
N ASP A 299 -20.61 16.68 -4.42
CA ASP A 299 -21.47 17.85 -4.68
C ASP A 299 -20.89 19.17 -4.15
N ASP A 300 -19.61 19.41 -4.47
CA ASP A 300 -18.83 20.59 -4.09
C ASP A 300 -18.57 20.76 -2.58
N LEU A 301 -18.91 19.74 -1.78
CA LEU A 301 -18.71 19.66 -0.34
C LEU A 301 -17.76 18.53 0.02
N CYS A 302 -16.93 18.74 1.03
CA CYS A 302 -16.12 17.67 1.58
C CYS A 302 -16.99 16.73 2.42
N VAL A 303 -16.84 15.42 2.29
CA VAL A 303 -17.64 14.42 3.00
C VAL A 303 -16.74 13.34 3.58
N ALA A 304 -17.17 12.75 4.69
CA ALA A 304 -16.46 11.67 5.37
C ALA A 304 -16.52 10.34 4.62
N CYS A 305 -17.50 10.17 3.74
CA CYS A 305 -17.72 8.92 2.99
C CYS A 305 -18.52 9.17 1.71
N ARG A 306 -18.33 8.32 0.70
CA ARG A 306 -19.18 8.24 -0.51
C ARG A 306 -20.09 7.00 -0.48
N GLY A 307 -19.69 5.97 0.25
CA GLY A 307 -20.48 4.77 0.53
C GLY A 307 -20.05 4.08 1.82
N ASP A 308 -20.74 3.00 2.18
CA ASP A 308 -20.50 2.28 3.45
C ASP A 308 -19.10 1.69 3.56
N ASP A 309 -18.48 1.34 2.43
CA ASP A 309 -17.10 0.81 2.38
C ASP A 309 -16.04 1.86 2.77
N ASP A 310 -16.36 3.16 2.66
CA ASP A 310 -15.48 4.23 3.13
C ASP A 310 -15.55 4.40 4.67
N CYS A 311 -16.55 3.79 5.31
CA CYS A 311 -16.74 3.86 6.75
C CYS A 311 -16.11 2.64 7.44
N GLY A 312 -15.43 2.89 8.56
CA GLY A 312 -14.92 1.81 9.41
C GLY A 312 -16.03 0.87 9.92
N VAL A 313 -15.64 -0.32 10.37
CA VAL A 313 -16.56 -1.37 10.84
C VAL A 313 -17.61 -0.83 11.82
N GLY A 314 -18.89 -1.15 11.58
CA GLY A 314 -20.02 -0.73 12.44
C GLY A 314 -20.55 0.68 12.14
N ARG A 315 -20.12 1.31 11.04
CA ARG A 315 -20.63 2.60 10.59
C ARG A 315 -21.13 2.49 9.15
N ALA A 316 -22.08 3.34 8.78
CA ALA A 316 -22.57 3.46 7.40
C ALA A 316 -22.57 4.93 6.98
N CYS A 317 -22.51 5.13 5.67
CA CYS A 317 -22.48 6.44 5.10
C CYS A 317 -23.89 7.03 4.98
N GLN A 318 -24.18 8.06 5.76
CA GLN A 318 -25.45 8.79 5.71
C GLN A 318 -25.20 10.26 5.43
N ALA A 319 -25.71 10.75 4.30
CA ALA A 319 -25.57 12.14 3.85
C ALA A 319 -24.11 12.67 3.89
N GLY A 320 -23.15 11.82 3.54
CA GLY A 320 -21.72 12.17 3.54
C GLY A 320 -21.04 12.10 4.92
N ALA A 321 -21.70 11.56 5.94
CA ALA A 321 -21.10 11.32 7.26
C ALA A 321 -21.12 9.83 7.62
N CYS A 322 -20.05 9.32 8.23
CA CYS A 322 -20.06 7.95 8.78
C CYS A 322 -20.81 7.94 10.12
N GLU A 323 -22.05 7.48 10.10
CA GLU A 323 -22.86 7.33 11.30
C GLU A 323 -22.74 5.92 11.86
N ALA A 324 -22.76 5.79 13.19
CA ALA A 324 -22.79 4.48 13.82
C ALA A 324 -24.11 3.78 13.45
N VAL A 325 -24.01 2.63 12.81
CA VAL A 325 -25.17 1.77 12.60
C VAL A 325 -25.25 0.86 13.78
N ASP A 326 -26.44 0.73 14.38
CA ASP A 326 -26.67 -0.35 15.33
C ASP A 326 -26.32 -1.66 14.61
N PRO A 327 -25.24 -2.35 14.99
CA PRO A 327 -24.78 -3.53 14.28
C PRO A 327 -25.82 -4.66 14.36
N CYS A 328 -26.83 -4.52 15.21
CA CYS A 328 -27.94 -5.43 15.37
C CYS A 328 -29.20 -5.04 14.58
N SER A 329 -29.24 -3.85 13.95
CA SER A 329 -30.42 -3.37 13.20
C SER A 329 -30.79 -4.22 11.99
N GLN A 330 -29.84 -5.00 11.46
CA GLN A 330 -30.08 -5.95 10.35
C GLN A 330 -29.86 -7.43 10.74
N ILE A 331 -29.60 -7.72 12.02
CA ILE A 331 -29.31 -9.08 12.48
C ILE A 331 -30.53 -9.63 13.21
N THR A 332 -31.20 -10.60 12.59
CA THR A 332 -32.27 -11.37 13.25
C THR A 332 -31.65 -12.58 13.93
N CYS A 333 -31.59 -12.56 15.27
CA CYS A 333 -31.03 -13.65 16.06
C CYS A 333 -32.02 -14.80 16.28
N GLN A 334 -31.48 -16.01 16.45
CA GLN A 334 -32.28 -17.21 16.75
C GLN A 334 -32.99 -17.10 18.09
N ALA A 335 -34.08 -17.86 18.25
CA ALA A 335 -34.80 -17.93 19.52
C ALA A 335 -33.84 -18.38 20.64
N GLY A 336 -33.74 -17.57 21.71
CA GLY A 336 -32.81 -17.79 22.83
C GLY A 336 -31.47 -17.04 22.73
N THR A 337 -31.21 -16.35 21.62
CA THR A 337 -30.01 -15.50 21.45
C THR A 337 -30.39 -14.02 21.33
N GLN A 338 -29.52 -13.12 21.78
CA GLN A 338 -29.68 -11.68 21.59
C GLN A 338 -28.53 -11.15 20.73
N CYS A 339 -28.80 -10.18 19.86
CA CYS A 339 -27.70 -9.52 19.18
C CYS A 339 -26.96 -8.60 20.15
N GLN A 340 -25.65 -8.75 20.24
CA GLN A 340 -24.75 -7.90 21.00
C GLN A 340 -23.52 -7.65 20.12
N ASP A 341 -23.21 -6.38 19.88
CA ASP A 341 -22.04 -5.94 19.09
C ASP A 341 -21.96 -6.58 17.69
N GLY A 342 -23.09 -6.78 17.02
CA GLY A 342 -23.15 -7.38 15.68
C GLY A 342 -23.08 -8.92 15.66
N HIS A 343 -23.20 -9.56 16.82
CA HIS A 343 -23.18 -11.01 16.93
C HIS A 343 -24.36 -11.50 17.76
N CYS A 344 -24.98 -12.61 17.33
CA CYS A 344 -25.95 -13.29 18.16
C CYS A 344 -25.21 -14.03 19.27
N VAL A 345 -25.33 -13.54 20.50
CA VAL A 345 -24.81 -14.18 21.70
C VAL A 345 -25.94 -14.89 22.42
N ASP A 346 -25.61 -16.00 23.09
CA ASP A 346 -26.58 -16.72 23.92
C ASP A 346 -27.11 -15.76 25.00
N GLY A 347 -28.41 -15.47 24.96
CA GLY A 347 -29.06 -14.70 26.01
C GLY A 347 -28.90 -15.50 27.29
N GLN A 348 -28.28 -14.90 28.31
CA GLN A 348 -27.80 -15.61 29.50
C GLN A 348 -28.78 -16.69 30.00
N GLY A 349 -28.42 -17.96 29.76
CA GLY A 349 -28.57 -19.00 30.78
C GLY A 349 -29.55 -20.16 30.56
N LEU A 350 -29.85 -20.61 29.33
CA LEU A 350 -30.43 -21.95 29.14
C LEU A 350 -29.82 -22.68 27.93
N PRO A 351 -29.38 -23.95 28.06
CA PRO A 351 -29.05 -24.77 26.89
C PRO A 351 -30.30 -24.88 26.02
N ALA A 352 -30.16 -24.62 24.72
CA ALA A 352 -31.28 -24.53 23.77
C ALA A 352 -32.09 -25.85 23.65
N CYS A 353 -31.59 -26.96 24.17
CA CYS A 353 -32.35 -28.16 24.47
C CYS A 353 -31.72 -28.95 25.64
N GLY A 354 -32.56 -29.59 26.47
CA GLY A 354 -32.17 -30.63 27.42
C GLY A 354 -32.64 -32.03 26.97
N ILE A 355 -33.68 -32.09 26.13
CA ILE A 355 -34.24 -33.30 25.53
C ILE A 355 -34.68 -33.02 24.08
N ASP A 356 -34.87 -34.07 23.28
CA ASP A 356 -35.31 -33.96 21.88
C ASP A 356 -36.60 -33.14 21.71
N ALA A 357 -37.49 -33.17 22.72
CA ALA A 357 -38.75 -32.43 22.71
C ALA A 357 -38.58 -30.91 22.72
N ASP A 358 -37.42 -30.40 23.17
CA ASP A 358 -37.15 -28.97 23.23
C ASP A 358 -36.82 -28.39 21.84
N CYS A 359 -36.53 -29.24 20.86
CA CYS A 359 -36.08 -28.82 19.53
C CYS A 359 -37.19 -28.41 18.55
N GLY A 360 -38.46 -28.45 18.97
CA GLY A 360 -39.60 -27.83 18.26
C GLY A 360 -39.98 -28.38 16.88
N ALA A 361 -39.13 -29.15 16.21
CA ALA A 361 -39.37 -29.76 14.91
C ALA A 361 -39.18 -31.28 14.96
N ASP A 362 -40.08 -32.02 14.30
CA ASP A 362 -40.21 -33.49 14.35
C ASP A 362 -38.97 -34.29 13.88
N ALA A 363 -37.95 -33.61 13.35
CA ALA A 363 -36.71 -34.21 12.84
C ALA A 363 -35.44 -33.77 13.59
N LEU A 364 -35.57 -32.90 14.60
CA LEU A 364 -34.44 -32.41 15.38
C LEU A 364 -34.29 -33.20 16.68
N ARG A 365 -33.05 -33.51 17.03
CA ARG A 365 -32.64 -34.16 18.28
C ARG A 365 -31.76 -33.23 19.08
N CYS A 366 -31.77 -33.42 20.39
CA CYS A 366 -30.96 -32.65 21.29
C CYS A 366 -29.59 -33.31 21.50
N ASN A 367 -28.53 -32.55 21.26
CA ASN A 367 -27.20 -32.96 21.69
C ASN A 367 -27.06 -32.67 23.19
N GLY A 368 -27.21 -33.71 24.03
CA GLY A 368 -27.16 -33.56 25.49
C GLY A 368 -25.81 -33.05 26.05
N ALA A 369 -24.73 -33.06 25.26
CA ALA A 369 -23.45 -32.50 25.67
C ALA A 369 -23.35 -30.99 25.41
N THR A 370 -24.10 -30.48 24.43
CA THR A 370 -23.92 -29.11 23.90
C THR A 370 -25.19 -28.27 24.01
N GLY A 371 -26.33 -28.90 24.26
CA GLY A 371 -27.64 -28.25 24.30
C GLY A 371 -28.12 -27.74 22.94
N GLN A 372 -27.56 -28.22 21.83
CA GLN A 372 -27.93 -27.79 20.47
C GLN A 372 -28.83 -28.81 19.78
N CYS A 373 -29.80 -28.30 19.01
CA CYS A 373 -30.70 -29.10 18.18
C CYS A 373 -30.08 -29.40 16.81
N TYR A 374 -30.10 -30.68 16.42
CA TYR A 374 -29.49 -31.17 15.17
C TYR A 374 -30.42 -32.14 14.45
N ARG A 375 -30.30 -32.26 13.12
CA ARG A 375 -31.08 -33.26 12.37
C ARG A 375 -30.47 -34.64 12.48
N ALA A 376 -31.29 -35.65 12.76
CA ALA A 376 -30.84 -37.03 12.89
C ALA A 376 -30.24 -37.61 11.58
N ASP A 377 -30.58 -37.04 10.43
CA ASP A 377 -30.09 -37.44 9.11
C ASP A 377 -28.75 -36.78 8.70
N GLN A 378 -28.14 -35.99 9.61
CA GLN A 378 -26.88 -35.25 9.40
C GLN A 378 -26.93 -34.20 8.28
N THR A 379 -28.11 -33.87 7.77
CA THR A 379 -28.28 -32.73 6.87
C THR A 379 -28.25 -31.42 7.65
N CYS A 380 -27.70 -30.39 7.04
CA CYS A 380 -27.74 -29.03 7.56
C CYS A 380 -28.34 -28.09 6.50
N ASP A 381 -28.89 -26.98 6.96
CA ASP A 381 -29.46 -25.96 6.10
C ASP A 381 -28.52 -24.74 6.13
N PRO A 382 -27.89 -24.35 5.00
CA PRO A 382 -26.99 -23.20 4.97
C PRO A 382 -27.71 -21.87 5.27
N ASP A 383 -29.03 -21.81 5.01
CA ASP A 383 -29.87 -20.62 5.18
C ASP A 383 -30.74 -20.72 6.45
N GLY A 384 -30.78 -21.89 7.09
CA GLY A 384 -31.78 -22.25 8.10
C GLY A 384 -31.34 -22.06 9.55
N MET A 385 -32.17 -21.36 10.31
CA MET A 385 -32.01 -21.10 11.74
C MET A 385 -32.18 -22.33 12.68
N THR A 386 -32.20 -23.56 12.16
CA THR A 386 -32.73 -24.72 12.92
C THR A 386 -31.90 -26.00 12.92
N ALA A 387 -30.81 -26.11 12.15
CA ALA A 387 -29.98 -27.31 12.15
C ALA A 387 -28.50 -26.93 12.21
N VAL A 388 -27.95 -26.89 13.43
CA VAL A 388 -26.54 -26.57 13.65
C VAL A 388 -25.74 -27.86 13.61
N CYS A 389 -24.61 -27.83 12.90
CA CYS A 389 -23.60 -28.88 13.02
C CYS A 389 -23.10 -28.97 14.47
N ALA A 390 -22.52 -30.10 14.86
CA ALA A 390 -21.89 -30.20 16.18
C ALA A 390 -20.92 -29.03 16.40
N PRO A 391 -20.67 -28.59 17.65
CA PRO A 391 -19.90 -27.37 17.92
C PRO A 391 -18.59 -27.32 17.16
N GLY A 392 -18.38 -26.23 16.41
CA GLY A 392 -17.20 -26.02 15.57
C GLY A 392 -17.33 -26.55 14.13
N GLY A 393 -18.34 -27.36 13.80
CA GLY A 393 -18.63 -27.82 12.44
C GLY A 393 -19.30 -26.73 11.60
N ARG A 394 -18.97 -26.68 10.30
CA ARG A 394 -19.61 -25.81 9.31
C ARG A 394 -20.53 -26.63 8.40
N CYS A 395 -21.64 -26.04 8.00
CA CYS A 395 -22.49 -26.60 6.97
C CYS A 395 -21.80 -26.42 5.61
N GLN A 396 -21.50 -27.51 4.91
CA GLN A 396 -20.78 -27.50 3.63
C GLN A 396 -21.58 -28.25 2.56
N PRO A 397 -21.45 -27.89 1.27
CA PRO A 397 -22.08 -28.63 0.18
C PRO A 397 -21.72 -30.11 0.26
N ALA A 398 -22.69 -30.99 0.07
CA ALA A 398 -22.44 -32.42 0.08
C ALA A 398 -21.44 -32.79 -1.03
N PRO A 399 -20.41 -33.59 -0.72
CA PRO A 399 -19.42 -33.99 -1.70
C PRO A 399 -20.04 -34.95 -2.73
N PHE A 400 -19.35 -35.12 -3.87
CA PHE A 400 -19.72 -36.09 -4.91
C PHE A 400 -21.06 -35.84 -5.62
N GLY A 401 -21.50 -34.57 -5.71
CA GLY A 401 -22.67 -34.18 -6.49
C GLY A 401 -24.00 -34.63 -5.88
N GLN A 402 -24.00 -35.00 -4.60
CA GLN A 402 -25.26 -35.21 -3.90
C GLN A 402 -25.93 -33.84 -3.66
N PRO A 403 -27.24 -33.72 -3.89
CA PRO A 403 -27.95 -32.50 -3.55
C PRO A 403 -28.02 -32.34 -2.03
N GLY A 404 -27.66 -31.17 -1.52
CA GLY A 404 -27.79 -30.81 -0.09
C GLY A 404 -26.49 -30.38 0.56
N PHE A 405 -26.54 -30.18 1.88
CA PHE A 405 -25.41 -29.78 2.70
C PHE A 405 -25.23 -30.74 3.88
N VAL A 406 -23.98 -30.96 4.27
CA VAL A 406 -23.54 -31.86 5.33
C VAL A 406 -22.61 -31.14 6.29
N CYS A 407 -22.52 -31.65 7.51
CA CYS A 407 -21.66 -31.07 8.54
C CYS A 407 -20.20 -31.46 8.40
N SER A 408 -19.30 -30.47 8.51
CA SER A 408 -17.86 -30.71 8.58
C SER A 408 -17.44 -31.22 9.96
N CYS A 409 -16.36 -31.99 9.99
CA CYS A 409 -15.70 -32.50 11.19
C CYS A 409 -14.18 -32.36 11.07
N ALA A 410 -13.45 -32.60 12.16
CA ALA A 410 -12.00 -32.59 12.16
C ALA A 410 -11.45 -33.60 13.17
N ARG A 411 -10.48 -34.40 12.73
CA ARG A 411 -9.73 -35.32 13.60
C ARG A 411 -8.78 -34.58 14.51
N THR A 412 -8.46 -35.17 15.66
CA THR A 412 -7.40 -34.62 16.53
C THR A 412 -6.03 -34.94 15.95
N ASN A 413 -5.90 -36.10 15.31
CA ASN A 413 -4.73 -36.47 14.51
C ASN A 413 -5.13 -36.78 13.05
N PRO A 414 -4.77 -35.91 12.07
CA PRO A 414 -5.09 -36.13 10.65
C PRO A 414 -4.54 -37.45 10.07
N GLY A 415 -3.47 -38.00 10.66
CA GLY A 415 -2.83 -39.25 10.23
C GLY A 415 -3.47 -40.52 10.78
N ASP A 416 -4.39 -40.42 11.75
CA ASP A 416 -5.04 -41.59 12.36
C ASP A 416 -6.41 -41.83 11.72
N PHE A 417 -6.53 -42.90 10.93
CA PHE A 417 -7.77 -43.31 10.28
C PHE A 417 -8.69 -44.16 11.15
N GLN A 418 -8.25 -44.54 12.35
CA GLN A 418 -9.00 -45.36 13.29
C GLN A 418 -9.36 -44.61 14.57
N GLU A 419 -9.14 -43.28 14.60
CA GLU A 419 -9.49 -42.44 15.73
C GLU A 419 -10.98 -42.63 16.09
N PRO A 420 -11.32 -43.01 17.34
CA PRO A 420 -12.71 -43.14 17.76
C PRO A 420 -13.43 -41.81 17.64
N ASN A 421 -14.72 -41.83 17.31
CA ASN A 421 -15.49 -40.60 17.09
C ASN A 421 -15.46 -39.59 18.25
N GLU A 422 -15.36 -40.09 19.48
CA GLU A 422 -15.31 -39.28 20.70
C GLU A 422 -13.98 -38.53 20.88
N ALA A 423 -12.93 -38.92 20.15
CA ALA A 423 -11.60 -38.32 20.22
C ALA A 423 -11.37 -37.21 19.18
N HIS A 424 -12.33 -36.93 18.29
CA HIS A 424 -12.23 -35.88 17.28
C HIS A 424 -12.30 -34.46 17.87
N ARG A 425 -11.63 -33.48 17.25
CA ARG A 425 -11.75 -32.05 17.60
C ARG A 425 -13.16 -31.54 17.41
N ILE A 426 -13.82 -32.02 16.36
CA ILE A 426 -15.23 -31.76 16.07
C ILE A 426 -15.88 -33.12 15.85
N PRO A 427 -16.53 -33.70 16.87
CA PRO A 427 -17.14 -35.01 16.75
C PRO A 427 -18.35 -34.97 15.82
N CYS A 428 -18.51 -36.03 15.02
CA CYS A 428 -19.75 -36.25 14.29
C CYS A 428 -20.88 -36.66 15.23
N GLN A 429 -22.12 -36.51 14.77
CA GLN A 429 -23.30 -36.94 15.52
C GLN A 429 -23.20 -38.43 15.89
N PRO A 430 -23.85 -38.88 16.99
CA PRO A 430 -23.83 -40.29 17.40
C PRO A 430 -24.19 -41.23 16.23
N GLY A 431 -23.28 -42.16 15.90
CA GLY A 431 -23.42 -43.10 14.79
C GLY A 431 -22.86 -42.64 13.43
N GLY A 432 -22.44 -41.37 13.30
CA GLY A 432 -21.67 -40.88 12.15
C GLY A 432 -20.17 -40.99 12.37
N PHE A 433 -19.36 -41.12 11.33
CA PHE A 433 -17.90 -41.07 11.43
C PHE A 433 -17.32 -39.90 10.64
N CYS A 434 -16.17 -39.40 11.09
CA CYS A 434 -15.49 -38.31 10.40
C CYS A 434 -14.59 -38.86 9.28
N LEU A 435 -14.97 -38.60 8.03
CA LEU A 435 -14.12 -38.90 6.88
C LEU A 435 -13.28 -37.66 6.53
N GLN A 436 -12.00 -37.69 6.91
CA GLN A 436 -11.02 -36.65 6.60
C GLN A 436 -9.92 -37.23 5.70
N ILE A 437 -9.59 -36.53 4.60
CA ILE A 437 -8.53 -36.91 3.67
C ILE A 437 -7.47 -35.80 3.65
N GLY A 438 -6.30 -36.08 4.23
CA GLY A 438 -5.22 -35.10 4.37
C GLY A 438 -5.61 -33.94 5.31
N ASP A 439 -5.16 -32.74 4.97
CA ASP A 439 -5.38 -31.52 5.78
C ASP A 439 -6.71 -30.81 5.48
N GLN A 440 -7.55 -31.38 4.61
CA GLN A 440 -8.86 -30.82 4.30
C GLN A 440 -9.82 -30.99 5.49
N PRO A 441 -10.85 -30.13 5.65
CA PRO A 441 -11.92 -30.37 6.62
C PRO A 441 -12.55 -31.74 6.35
N GLY A 442 -12.74 -32.52 7.41
CA GLY A 442 -13.44 -33.80 7.31
C GLY A 442 -14.95 -33.59 7.11
N ILE A 443 -15.63 -34.64 6.67
CA ILE A 443 -17.07 -34.63 6.46
C ILE A 443 -17.68 -35.75 7.32
N CYS A 444 -18.76 -35.43 8.03
CA CYS A 444 -19.52 -36.43 8.76
C CYS A 444 -20.33 -37.30 7.79
N THR A 445 -20.13 -38.61 7.86
CA THR A 445 -20.89 -39.58 7.09
C THR A 445 -21.62 -40.53 8.02
N GLY A 446 -22.88 -40.84 7.71
CA GLY A 446 -23.66 -41.86 8.40
C GLY A 446 -23.65 -43.18 7.63
N PHE A 447 -23.63 -44.32 8.35
CA PHE A 447 -24.10 -45.57 7.77
C PHE A 447 -25.63 -45.52 7.78
N GLY A 448 -26.25 -45.31 6.61
CA GLY A 448 -27.68 -45.53 6.47
C GLY A 448 -27.97 -47.00 6.76
N MET A 449 -28.61 -47.29 7.89
CA MET A 449 -29.27 -48.58 8.14
C MET A 449 -30.73 -48.48 7.73
#